data_AF-A0A1S1PHX4-F1
#
_entry.id   AF-A0A1S1PHX4-F1
#
_cell.length_a   1.000
_cell.length_b   1.000
_cell.length_c   1.000
_cell.angle_alpha   90.00
_cell.angle_beta   90.00
_cell.angle_gamma   90.00
#
_symmetry.space_group_name_H-M   'P 1'
#
loop_
_entity.id
_entity.type
_entity.pdbx_description
1 polymer ?
#
loop_
_entity_poly.entity_id
_entity_poly.type
_entity_poly.pdbx_seq_one_letter_code
_entity_poly.pdbx_strand_id
1 'polypeptide(L)'
;MGAVTAPVTADRSSWEFDAGELPDLWPEPRDSLIVGLLPEPRRPGSDRQDMLLCDLMPVDTDVMVGASIGVAQLATVGLVMLHRRFTALRETRVAWAVGARLRRERLAAGEIPRIVMTGSYPTDDMIPDGVTFSGYRVRLRDHEFTSMIDVWEVRFPALV
;
A
#
# COMPACT_ATOMS: atom_id res chain seq x y z
N MET A 1 -19.59 6.48 21.66
CA MET A 1 -19.05 5.14 21.28
C MET A 1 -19.44 4.87 19.84
N GLY A 2 -18.58 5.25 18.89
CA GLY A 2 -18.79 4.97 17.47
C GLY A 2 -18.49 3.50 17.19
N ALA A 3 -19.29 2.85 16.36
CA ALA A 3 -19.08 1.46 15.97
C ALA A 3 -17.75 1.34 15.20
N VAL A 4 -16.79 0.63 15.78
CA VAL A 4 -15.59 0.20 15.05
C VAL A 4 -16.07 -0.75 13.96
N THR A 5 -16.07 -0.26 12.73
CA THR A 5 -16.52 -1.08 11.59
C THR A 5 -15.40 -2.03 11.28
N ALA A 6 -15.62 -3.34 11.47
CA ALA A 6 -14.64 -4.36 11.13
C ALA A 6 -14.20 -4.17 9.68
N PRO A 7 -12.89 -4.27 9.39
CA PRO A 7 -12.40 -3.93 8.07
C PRO A 7 -12.92 -4.96 7.06
N VAL A 8 -13.48 -4.46 5.95
CA VAL A 8 -14.11 -5.31 4.93
C VAL A 8 -13.03 -5.82 4.00
N THR A 9 -12.89 -7.14 3.88
CA THR A 9 -11.95 -7.77 2.94
C THR A 9 -12.65 -8.01 1.61
N ALA A 10 -12.16 -7.34 0.56
CA ALA A 10 -12.49 -7.69 -0.81
C ALA A 10 -11.69 -8.94 -1.19
N ASP A 11 -12.39 -9.99 -1.63
CA ASP A 11 -11.73 -11.18 -2.16
C ASP A 11 -11.13 -10.86 -3.55
N ARG A 12 -9.80 -10.77 -3.58
CA ARG A 12 -9.00 -10.68 -4.81
C ARG A 12 -8.12 -11.91 -4.93
N SER A 13 -8.59 -13.09 -4.51
CA SER A 13 -7.85 -14.35 -4.60
C SER A 13 -7.48 -14.78 -6.02
N SER A 14 -8.09 -14.16 -7.04
CA SER A 14 -7.68 -14.28 -8.44
C SER A 14 -6.40 -13.50 -8.78
N TRP A 15 -5.99 -12.55 -7.93
CA TRP A 15 -4.72 -11.85 -8.06
C TRP A 15 -3.61 -12.72 -7.51
N GLU A 16 -2.71 -13.10 -8.41
CA GLU A 16 -1.50 -13.83 -8.12
C GLU A 16 -0.29 -12.96 -8.40
N PHE A 17 0.68 -12.99 -7.49
CA PHE A 17 1.98 -12.32 -7.61
C PHE A 17 3.09 -13.36 -7.47
N ASP A 18 4.16 -13.24 -8.25
CA ASP A 18 5.37 -14.06 -8.10
C ASP A 18 6.33 -13.36 -7.13
N ALA A 19 6.81 -14.08 -6.11
CA ALA A 19 7.76 -13.59 -5.13
C ALA A 19 9.06 -13.07 -5.76
N GLY A 20 9.51 -13.67 -6.86
CA GLY A 20 10.71 -13.27 -7.59
C GLY A 20 10.53 -12.00 -8.43
N GLU A 21 9.29 -11.57 -8.67
CA GLU A 21 8.96 -10.33 -9.40
C GLU A 21 8.58 -9.17 -8.48
N LEU A 22 8.53 -9.41 -7.16
CA LEU A 22 8.25 -8.37 -6.19
C LEU A 22 9.38 -7.33 -6.14
N PRO A 23 9.07 -6.06 -5.84
CA PRO A 23 10.07 -5.02 -5.74
C PRO A 23 11.12 -5.36 -4.66
N ASP A 24 12.37 -5.06 -4.96
CA ASP A 24 13.44 -5.14 -3.96
C ASP A 24 13.37 -3.98 -2.99
N LEU A 25 12.55 -4.17 -1.95
CA LEU A 25 12.45 -3.28 -0.81
C LEU A 25 13.37 -3.79 0.30
N TRP A 26 14.12 -2.85 0.89
CA TRP A 26 15.05 -3.08 2.00
C TRP A 26 14.82 -2.04 3.09
N PRO A 27 13.62 -2.01 3.71
CA PRO A 27 13.37 -1.10 4.82
C PRO A 27 14.33 -1.40 5.96
N GLU A 28 14.79 -0.35 6.61
CA GLU A 28 15.50 -0.48 7.88
C GLU A 28 14.60 -1.17 8.93
N PRO A 29 15.18 -1.77 10.00
CA PRO A 29 14.41 -2.45 11.05
C PRO A 29 13.70 -1.46 11.99
N ARG A 30 12.99 -0.49 11.41
CA ARG A 30 12.25 0.59 12.07
C ARG A 30 10.96 0.88 11.32
N ASP A 31 10.04 1.45 12.07
CA ASP A 31 8.79 1.99 11.56
C ASP A 31 9.10 3.08 10.51
N SER A 32 8.55 2.92 9.30
CA SER A 32 8.88 3.78 8.17
C SER A 32 7.76 3.85 7.13
N LEU A 33 7.72 4.95 6.39
CA LEU A 33 6.92 5.11 5.19
C LEU A 33 7.79 4.84 3.97
N ILE A 34 7.32 3.98 3.08
CA ILE A 34 7.95 3.71 1.79
C ILE A 34 7.16 4.50 0.73
N VAL A 35 7.83 5.41 0.02
CA VAL A 35 7.17 6.35 -0.89
C VAL A 35 7.46 6.00 -2.34
N GLY A 36 6.38 5.77 -3.10
CA GLY A 36 6.40 5.57 -4.55
C GLY A 36 6.02 6.85 -5.28
N LEU A 37 6.98 7.39 -6.05
CA LEU A 37 6.76 8.51 -6.94
C LEU A 37 6.21 8.06 -8.29
N LEU A 38 5.45 8.97 -8.90
CA LEU A 38 4.94 8.83 -10.25
C LEU A 38 5.91 9.47 -11.25
N PRO A 39 6.65 8.71 -12.08
CA PRO A 39 7.09 9.26 -13.35
C PRO A 39 5.87 9.42 -14.27
N GLU A 40 5.83 10.49 -15.06
CA GLU A 40 4.85 10.60 -16.16
C GLU A 40 4.87 9.31 -17.00
N PRO A 41 3.72 8.79 -17.46
CA PRO A 41 3.69 7.63 -18.34
C PRO A 41 4.58 7.89 -19.55
N ARG A 42 5.71 7.20 -19.64
CA ARG A 42 6.65 7.36 -20.76
C ARG A 42 6.01 7.05 -22.10
N ARG A 43 4.93 6.23 -22.11
CA ARG A 43 4.09 5.96 -23.27
C ARG A 43 2.63 5.73 -22.86
N PRO A 44 1.65 6.30 -23.57
CA PRO A 44 0.25 5.89 -23.43
C PRO A 44 0.12 4.40 -23.79
N GLY A 45 -0.48 3.60 -22.91
CA GLY A 45 -0.73 2.17 -23.14
C GLY A 45 0.40 1.21 -22.76
N SER A 46 1.47 1.65 -22.07
CA SER A 46 2.42 0.69 -21.51
C SER A 46 1.88 0.09 -20.21
N ASP A 47 1.71 -1.24 -20.17
CA ASP A 47 1.31 -1.97 -18.95
C ASP A 47 2.33 -1.84 -17.80
N ARG A 48 3.56 -1.41 -18.12
CA ARG A 48 4.62 -1.04 -17.19
C ARG A 48 4.65 0.47 -16.96
N GLN A 49 3.86 0.94 -15.98
CA GLN A 49 4.27 2.11 -15.21
C GLN A 49 5.11 1.60 -14.05
N ASP A 50 6.43 1.72 -14.19
CA ASP A 50 7.35 1.41 -13.11
C ASP A 50 7.30 2.58 -12.12
N MET A 51 6.65 2.34 -10.97
CA MET A 51 6.64 3.30 -9.89
C MET A 51 8.04 3.40 -9.32
N LEU A 52 8.59 4.61 -9.29
CA LEU A 52 9.93 4.83 -8.76
C LEU A 52 9.85 4.84 -7.25
N LEU A 53 10.47 3.84 -6.61
CA LEU A 53 10.76 3.93 -5.19
C LEU A 53 11.66 5.14 -4.97
N CYS A 54 11.20 6.09 -4.16
CA CYS A 54 11.92 7.33 -3.96
C CYS A 54 12.53 7.43 -2.58
N ASP A 55 11.86 6.93 -1.55
CA ASP A 55 12.34 7.15 -0.19
C ASP A 55 11.81 6.13 0.84
N LEU A 56 12.59 5.99 1.90
CA LEU A 56 12.25 5.29 3.15
C LEU A 56 12.32 6.32 4.28
N MET A 57 11.16 6.79 4.71
CA MET A 57 11.05 7.85 5.70
C MET A 57 10.77 7.26 7.08
N PRO A 58 11.68 7.39 8.06
CA PRO A 58 11.44 6.91 9.42
C PRO A 58 10.32 7.73 10.05
N VAL A 59 9.39 7.05 10.72
CA VAL A 59 8.23 7.70 11.32
C VAL A 59 7.86 6.99 12.61
N ASP A 60 7.52 7.77 13.63
CA ASP A 60 7.03 7.24 14.90
C ASP A 60 5.69 6.53 14.73
N THR A 61 5.50 5.46 15.50
CA THR A 61 4.35 4.56 15.39
C THR A 61 3.01 5.31 15.53
N ASP A 62 2.91 6.26 16.45
CA ASP A 62 1.69 7.00 16.81
C ASP A 62 1.20 7.95 15.70
N VAL A 63 2.12 8.48 14.88
CA VAL A 63 1.78 9.40 13.79
C VAL A 63 1.78 8.73 12.43
N MET A 64 2.10 7.43 12.33
CA MET A 64 2.36 6.75 11.06
C MET A 64 1.22 6.83 10.05
N VAL A 65 -0.02 6.54 10.49
CA VAL A 65 -1.19 6.60 9.59
C VAL A 65 -1.43 8.03 9.14
N GLY A 66 -1.41 9.00 10.05
CA GLY A 66 -1.57 10.42 9.71
C GLY A 66 -0.49 10.93 8.76
N ALA A 67 0.78 10.61 9.02
CA ALA A 67 1.91 10.98 8.18
C ALA A 67 1.78 10.37 6.77
N SER A 68 1.37 9.11 6.65
CA SER A 68 1.16 8.46 5.35
C SER A 68 0.09 9.16 4.51
N ILE A 69 -1.00 9.61 5.14
CA ILE A 69 -2.08 10.35 4.49
C ILE A 69 -1.58 11.70 4.01
N GLY A 70 -0.82 12.42 4.85
CA GLY A 70 -0.22 13.71 4.51
C GLY A 70 0.76 13.60 3.34
N VAL A 71 1.67 12.62 3.37
CA VAL A 71 2.62 12.37 2.27
C VAL A 71 1.90 12.00 0.98
N ALA A 72 0.82 11.21 1.05
CA ALA A 72 0.03 10.86 -0.12
C ALA A 72 -0.69 12.07 -0.78
N GLN A 73 -0.80 13.22 -0.11
CA GLN A 73 -1.35 14.44 -0.71
C GLN A 73 -0.37 15.16 -1.64
N LEU A 74 0.92 14.87 -1.54
CA LEU A 74 1.95 15.54 -2.35
C LEU A 74 1.75 15.18 -3.82
N ALA A 75 1.81 16.19 -4.70
CA ALA A 75 1.42 16.06 -6.11
C ALA A 75 2.16 14.95 -6.89
N THR A 76 3.39 14.64 -6.49
CA THR A 76 4.25 13.64 -7.14
C THR A 76 4.12 12.23 -6.55
N VAL A 77 3.44 12.09 -5.41
CA VAL A 77 3.31 10.83 -4.68
C VAL A 77 2.11 10.04 -5.21
N GLY A 78 2.36 8.80 -5.62
CA GLY A 78 1.34 7.90 -6.17
C GLY A 78 0.95 6.75 -5.25
N LEU A 79 1.89 6.27 -4.44
CA LEU A 79 1.67 5.21 -3.46
C LEU A 79 2.50 5.55 -2.22
N VAL A 80 1.91 5.37 -1.04
CA VAL A 80 2.64 5.30 0.23
C VAL A 80 2.39 3.92 0.83
N MET A 81 3.42 3.32 1.40
CA MET A 81 3.31 2.05 2.12
C MET A 81 3.76 2.23 3.57
N LEU A 82 2.96 1.79 4.53
CA LEU A 82 3.30 1.79 5.95
C LEU A 82 4.09 0.51 6.28
N HIS A 83 5.39 0.66 6.52
CA HIS A 83 6.21 -0.42 7.04
C HIS A 83 6.28 -0.32 8.55
N ARG A 84 5.81 -1.34 9.25
CA ARG A 84 6.11 -1.51 10.68
C ARG A 84 7.30 -2.45 10.81
N ARG A 85 8.16 -2.21 11.80
CA ARG A 85 9.36 -3.02 12.09
C ARG A 85 9.10 -4.51 12.32
N PHE A 86 7.84 -4.87 12.63
CA PHE A 86 7.41 -6.25 12.85
C PHE A 86 6.65 -6.84 11.65
N THR A 87 6.32 -6.04 10.64
CA THR A 87 5.69 -6.53 9.40
C THR A 87 6.70 -7.37 8.65
N ALA A 88 6.30 -8.56 8.21
CA ALA A 88 7.21 -9.37 7.41
C ALA A 88 7.54 -8.64 6.10
N LEU A 89 8.81 -8.65 5.70
CA LEU A 89 9.23 -7.96 4.46
C LEU A 89 8.43 -8.44 3.23
N ARG A 90 8.07 -9.73 3.21
CA ARG A 90 7.21 -10.33 2.20
C ARG A 90 5.84 -9.65 2.11
N GLU A 91 5.17 -9.40 3.23
CA GLU A 91 3.87 -8.71 3.28
C GLU A 91 3.99 -7.26 2.80
N THR A 92 5.07 -6.58 3.17
CA THR A 92 5.39 -5.23 2.71
C THR A 92 5.53 -5.17 1.18
N ARG A 93 6.29 -6.11 0.60
CA ARG A 93 6.51 -6.20 -0.84
C ARG A 93 5.21 -6.54 -1.60
N VAL A 94 4.38 -7.42 -1.05
CA VAL A 94 3.05 -7.73 -1.61
C VAL A 94 2.13 -6.51 -1.54
N ALA A 95 2.09 -5.81 -0.40
CA ALA A 95 1.28 -4.60 -0.24
C ALA A 95 1.65 -3.52 -1.25
N TRP A 96 2.95 -3.37 -1.56
CA TRP A 96 3.42 -2.51 -2.64
C TRP A 96 2.89 -2.95 -4.00
N ALA A 97 3.03 -4.23 -4.35
CA ALA A 97 2.58 -4.76 -5.64
C ALA A 97 1.06 -4.62 -5.84
N VAL A 98 0.28 -4.90 -4.79
CA VAL A 98 -1.17 -4.70 -4.76
C VAL A 98 -1.51 -3.22 -4.91
N GLY A 99 -0.84 -2.33 -4.17
CA GLY A 99 -1.03 -0.89 -4.28
C GLY A 99 -0.75 -0.36 -5.67
N ALA A 100 0.36 -0.79 -6.29
CA ALA A 100 0.72 -0.43 -7.65
C ALA A 100 -0.31 -0.94 -8.69
N ARG A 101 -0.84 -2.15 -8.51
CA ARG A 101 -1.90 -2.69 -9.37
C ARG A 101 -3.22 -1.94 -9.20
N LEU A 102 -3.69 -1.72 -7.97
CA LEU A 102 -4.90 -0.93 -7.67
C LEU A 102 -4.83 0.46 -8.26
N ARG A 103 -3.66 1.11 -8.11
CA ARG A 103 -3.42 2.43 -8.67
C ARG A 103 -3.59 2.44 -10.18
N ARG A 104 -3.02 1.45 -10.89
CA ARG A 104 -3.14 1.32 -12.35
C ARG A 104 -4.58 1.11 -12.78
N GLU A 105 -5.33 0.25 -12.08
CA GLU A 105 -6.75 0.01 -12.37
C GLU A 105 -7.58 1.30 -12.25
N ARG A 106 -7.36 2.09 -11.19
CA ARG A 106 -8.05 3.37 -10.98
C ARG A 106 -7.63 4.45 -11.97
N LEU A 107 -6.35 4.52 -12.33
CA LEU A 107 -5.87 5.41 -13.40
C LEU A 107 -6.53 5.09 -14.75
N ALA A 108 -6.65 3.80 -15.09
CA ALA A 108 -7.33 3.37 -16.31
C ALA A 108 -8.82 3.73 -16.31
N ALA A 109 -9.43 3.86 -15.13
CA ALA A 109 -10.79 4.36 -14.95
C ALA A 109 -10.92 5.89 -14.99
N GLY A 110 -9.81 6.62 -15.20
CA GLY A 110 -9.79 8.09 -15.27
C GLY A 110 -9.66 8.79 -13.90
N GLU A 111 -9.37 8.05 -12.83
CA GLU A 111 -9.15 8.62 -11.50
C GLU A 111 -7.69 9.09 -11.32
N ILE A 112 -7.45 9.97 -10.35
CA ILE A 112 -6.10 10.35 -9.88
C ILE A 112 -5.91 9.79 -8.46
N PRO A 113 -5.75 8.47 -8.30
CA PRO A 113 -5.79 7.84 -7.00
C PRO A 113 -4.55 8.15 -6.16
N ARG A 114 -4.78 8.44 -4.87
CA ARG A 114 -3.76 8.48 -3.82
C ARG A 114 -3.89 7.19 -3.03
N ILE A 115 -2.96 6.26 -3.22
CA ILE A 115 -3.02 4.94 -2.58
C ILE A 115 -2.13 4.94 -1.35
N VAL A 116 -2.65 4.43 -0.24
CA VAL A 116 -1.89 4.16 0.96
C VAL A 116 -2.12 2.70 1.33
N MET A 117 -1.05 1.90 1.45
CA MET A 117 -1.14 0.45 1.71
C MET A 117 -0.38 0.07 2.98
N THR A 118 -0.77 -1.05 3.60
CA THR A 118 0.01 -1.69 4.66
C THR A 118 -0.06 -3.21 4.56
N GLY A 119 1.07 -3.85 4.84
CA GLY A 119 1.17 -5.32 4.92
C GLY A 119 0.65 -5.88 6.24
N SER A 120 0.57 -5.06 7.29
CA SER A 120 0.00 -5.45 8.58
C SER A 120 -1.06 -4.45 9.00
N TYR A 121 -2.14 -4.94 9.60
CA TYR A 121 -3.19 -4.07 10.11
C TYR A 121 -2.62 -3.21 11.26
N PRO A 122 -2.76 -1.86 11.22
CA PRO A 122 -2.33 -1.00 12.32
C PRO A 122 -3.13 -1.29 13.58
N THR A 123 -2.60 -0.96 14.75
CA THR A 123 -3.38 -1.04 15.99
C THR A 123 -4.40 0.10 16.04
N ASP A 124 -5.54 -0.11 16.71
CA ASP A 124 -6.67 0.83 16.67
C ASP A 124 -6.31 2.24 17.18
N ASP A 125 -5.33 2.35 18.08
CA ASP A 125 -4.79 3.60 18.60
C ASP A 125 -3.99 4.42 17.56
N MET A 126 -3.50 3.76 16.50
CA MET A 126 -2.81 4.41 15.39
C MET A 126 -3.77 4.98 14.34
N ILE A 127 -5.07 4.65 14.40
CA ILE A 127 -6.05 4.95 13.35
C ILE A 127 -6.75 6.28 13.68
N PRO A 128 -6.52 7.36 12.91
CA PRO A 128 -7.21 8.62 13.12
C PRO A 128 -8.71 8.50 12.81
N ASP A 129 -9.51 9.39 13.41
CA ASP A 129 -10.95 9.46 13.16
C ASP A 129 -11.26 9.64 11.66
N GLY A 130 -12.26 8.90 11.18
CA GLY A 130 -12.69 8.94 9.78
C GLY A 130 -11.82 8.18 8.79
N VAL A 131 -10.71 7.58 9.25
CA VAL A 131 -9.90 6.65 8.45
C VAL A 131 -10.51 5.26 8.48
N THR A 132 -10.60 4.63 7.31
CA THR A 132 -11.14 3.28 7.14
C THR A 132 -10.15 2.41 6.38
N PHE A 133 -10.34 1.09 6.43
CA PHE A 133 -9.45 0.14 5.78
C PHE A 133 -10.25 -0.81 4.89
N SER A 134 -9.70 -1.10 3.71
CA SER A 134 -10.21 -2.15 2.82
C SER A 134 -9.15 -3.24 2.69
N GLY A 135 -9.52 -4.47 3.05
CA GLY A 135 -8.63 -5.62 2.98
C GLY A 135 -8.60 -6.21 1.58
N TYR A 136 -7.44 -6.71 1.17
CA TYR A 136 -7.24 -7.46 -0.07
C TYR A 136 -6.51 -8.74 0.26
N ARG A 137 -7.17 -9.86 0.00
CA ARG A 137 -6.58 -11.19 0.11
C ARG A 137 -6.08 -11.63 -1.25
N VAL A 138 -4.77 -11.85 -1.39
CA VAL A 138 -4.12 -12.19 -2.67
C VAL A 138 -3.27 -13.45 -2.57
N ARG A 139 -2.96 -14.08 -3.70
CA ARG A 139 -2.05 -15.21 -3.80
C ARG A 139 -0.63 -14.74 -4.06
N LEU A 140 0.31 -15.31 -3.32
CA LEU A 140 1.74 -15.17 -3.57
C LEU A 140 2.30 -16.55 -3.92
N ARG A 141 2.81 -16.67 -5.15
CA ARG A 141 3.53 -17.84 -5.64
C ARG A 141 5.02 -17.65 -5.37
N ASP A 142 5.63 -18.65 -4.74
CA ASP A 142 7.05 -18.70 -4.42
C ASP A 142 7.55 -20.10 -4.81
N HIS A 143 8.17 -20.18 -6.00
CA HIS A 143 8.46 -21.44 -6.67
C HIS A 143 7.19 -22.32 -6.80
N GLU A 144 7.20 -23.52 -6.18
CA GLU A 144 6.10 -24.49 -6.19
C GLU A 144 5.06 -24.24 -5.06
N PHE A 145 5.30 -23.26 -4.18
CA PHE A 145 4.44 -22.98 -3.04
C PHE A 145 3.56 -21.76 -3.31
N THR A 146 2.28 -21.87 -2.95
CA THR A 146 1.34 -20.74 -2.96
C THR A 146 0.88 -20.43 -1.54
N SER A 147 0.94 -19.16 -1.18
CA SER A 147 0.49 -18.64 0.11
C SER A 147 -0.56 -17.55 -0.08
N MET A 148 -1.49 -17.42 0.87
CA MET A 148 -2.44 -16.32 0.90
C MET A 148 -1.88 -15.20 1.77
N ILE A 149 -1.87 -13.98 1.25
CA ILE A 149 -1.38 -12.79 1.95
C ILE A 149 -2.51 -11.77 2.00
N ASP A 150 -2.79 -11.27 3.20
CA ASP A 150 -3.73 -10.19 3.42
C ASP A 150 -2.95 -8.86 3.49
N VAL A 151 -3.41 -7.87 2.73
CA VAL A 151 -2.88 -6.50 2.76
C VAL A 151 -4.04 -5.52 2.83
N TRP A 152 -3.77 -4.31 3.27
CA TRP A 152 -4.84 -3.34 3.53
C TRP A 152 -4.57 -2.03 2.81
N GLU A 153 -5.60 -1.48 2.19
CA GLU A 153 -5.61 -0.10 1.74
C GLU A 153 -6.19 0.79 2.83
N VAL A 154 -5.49 1.86 3.14
CA VAL A 154 -5.97 2.95 4.00
C VAL A 154 -6.80 3.90 3.15
N ARG A 155 -8.04 4.13 3.57
CA ARG A 155 -8.97 5.07 2.94
C ARG A 155 -9.25 6.21 3.89
N PHE A 156 -9.12 7.41 3.36
CA PHE A 156 -9.26 8.65 4.10
C PHE A 156 -10.07 9.63 3.25
N PRO A 157 -10.85 10.52 3.89
CA PRO A 157 -11.52 11.59 3.16
C PRO A 157 -10.49 12.48 2.47
N ALA A 158 -10.86 13.08 1.35
CA ALA A 158 -10.05 14.14 0.77
C ALA A 158 -9.89 15.25 1.82
N LEU A 159 -8.65 15.64 2.13
CA LEU A 159 -8.39 16.81 2.95
C LEU A 159 -8.88 18.02 2.16
N VAL A 160 -9.92 18.68 2.67
CA VAL A 160 -10.52 19.91 2.12
C VAL A 160 -9.66 21.11 2.46
#